data_AF-A0AAD7PA70-F1
#
_entry.id   AF-A0AAD7PA70-F1
#
_cell.length_a   1.000
_cell.length_b   1.000
_cell.length_c   1.000
_cell.angle_alpha   90.00
_cell.angle_beta   90.00
_cell.angle_gamma   90.00
#
_symmetry.space_group_name_H-M   'P 1'
#
loop_
_entity.id
_entity.type
_entity.pdbx_description
1 polymer ?
#
loop_
_entity_poly.entity_id
_entity_poly.type
_entity_poly.pdbx_seq_one_letter_code
_entity_poly.pdbx_strand_id
1 'polypeptide(L)'
;MVVNSMIVAMLAHSNQFSTNFIYNVASSSRNPFRISDLQYLCYHYFTKKPWINKFGKTIIVSKKIKMLTSMAKFQRYMMIRYVLPLKGLSLASRILGQHYKNVYNDNKRKIKTVFRIVELYKPYVLFKGIFNDSNMENLEKKYSKLGLDDDDEEFNFDPKSIDWPDYMMNEHIPGLIKYALK
;
A
#
# COMPACT_ATOMS: atom_id res chain seq x y z
N MET A 1 -2.63 -5.60 -17.74
CA MET A 1 -2.72 -6.71 -16.76
C MET A 1 -4.14 -7.00 -16.29
N VAL A 2 -4.77 -6.27 -15.35
CA VAL A 2 -6.13 -6.64 -14.84
C VAL A 2 -7.16 -6.84 -15.95
N VAL A 3 -7.27 -5.87 -16.87
CA VAL A 3 -8.21 -5.93 -17.99
C VAL A 3 -7.90 -7.13 -18.90
N ASN A 4 -6.63 -7.31 -19.29
CA ASN A 4 -6.20 -8.44 -20.11
C ASN A 4 -6.54 -9.77 -19.43
N SER A 5 -6.24 -9.93 -18.13
CA SER A 5 -6.58 -11.12 -17.36
C SER A 5 -8.10 -11.38 -17.35
N MET A 6 -8.93 -10.34 -17.23
CA MET A 6 -10.38 -10.46 -17.24
C MET A 6 -10.89 -10.93 -18.60
N ILE A 7 -10.42 -10.33 -19.70
CA ILE A 7 -10.81 -10.69 -21.07
C ILE A 7 -10.45 -12.15 -21.34
N VAL A 8 -9.21 -12.53 -21.03
CA VAL A 8 -8.71 -13.89 -21.26
C VAL A 8 -9.43 -14.90 -20.36
N ALA A 9 -9.75 -14.55 -19.11
CA ALA A 9 -10.56 -15.41 -18.24
C ALA A 9 -11.96 -15.62 -18.80
N MET A 10 -12.63 -14.57 -19.29
CA MET A 10 -13.94 -14.70 -19.91
C MET A 10 -13.90 -15.62 -21.14
N LEU A 11 -12.89 -15.47 -21.98
CA LEU A 11 -12.69 -16.31 -23.16
C LEU A 11 -12.45 -17.78 -22.77
N ALA A 12 -11.49 -18.03 -21.88
CA ALA A 12 -11.09 -19.37 -21.47
C ALA A 12 -12.18 -20.15 -20.69
N HIS A 13 -13.13 -19.43 -20.10
CA HIS A 13 -14.22 -19.99 -19.32
C HIS A 13 -15.60 -19.83 -19.98
N SER A 14 -15.66 -19.38 -21.23
CA SER A 14 -16.89 -19.12 -21.99
C SER A 14 -17.87 -20.30 -22.03
N ASN A 15 -17.36 -21.54 -22.03
CA ASN A 15 -18.17 -22.77 -22.08
C ASN A 15 -18.21 -23.52 -20.74
N GLN A 16 -17.76 -22.92 -19.64
CA GLN A 16 -17.75 -23.55 -18.32
C GLN A 16 -18.81 -22.95 -17.42
N PHE A 17 -19.75 -23.78 -16.94
CA PHE A 17 -20.70 -23.36 -15.91
C PHE A 17 -20.14 -23.62 -14.50
N SER A 18 -20.34 -22.66 -13.59
CA SER A 18 -20.34 -22.84 -12.13
C SER A 18 -19.02 -23.08 -11.38
N THR A 19 -17.87 -22.61 -11.87
CA THR A 19 -16.64 -22.58 -11.04
C THR A 19 -16.17 -21.15 -10.78
N ASN A 20 -16.09 -20.77 -9.49
CA ASN A 20 -15.51 -19.49 -9.09
C ASN A 20 -13.98 -19.60 -9.08
N PHE A 21 -13.32 -19.01 -10.06
CA PHE A 21 -11.86 -18.88 -10.09
C PHE A 21 -11.44 -17.55 -9.46
N ILE A 22 -10.44 -17.61 -8.57
CA ILE A 22 -9.77 -16.42 -8.04
C ILE A 22 -8.42 -16.29 -8.74
N TYR A 23 -8.21 -15.16 -9.41
CA TYR A 23 -6.95 -14.83 -10.08
C TYR A 23 -6.20 -13.75 -9.31
N ASN A 24 -4.95 -14.05 -8.94
CA ASN A 24 -4.02 -13.06 -8.40
C ASN A 24 -3.16 -12.54 -9.55
N VAL A 25 -3.52 -11.35 -10.04
CA VAL A 25 -3.00 -10.76 -11.29
C VAL A 25 -1.83 -9.80 -11.09
N ALA A 26 -1.33 -9.66 -9.87
CA ALA A 26 -0.28 -8.70 -9.50
C ALA A 26 0.72 -9.38 -8.55
N SER A 27 1.03 -8.76 -7.41
CA SER A 27 1.95 -9.33 -6.42
C SER A 27 1.57 -10.76 -6.01
N SER A 28 2.39 -11.74 -6.39
CA SER A 28 2.16 -13.17 -6.17
C SER A 28 3.42 -13.90 -5.68
N SER A 29 3.36 -15.22 -5.52
CA SER A 29 4.52 -16.07 -5.23
C SER A 29 5.59 -16.01 -6.31
N ARG A 30 5.21 -15.83 -7.58
CA ARG A 30 6.16 -15.73 -8.70
C ARG A 30 6.77 -14.35 -8.85
N ASN A 31 6.09 -13.29 -8.42
CA ASN A 31 6.62 -11.92 -8.40
C ASN A 31 6.08 -11.10 -7.20
N PRO A 32 6.63 -11.28 -5.99
CA PRO A 32 6.09 -10.67 -4.78
C PRO A 32 6.48 -9.19 -4.64
N PHE A 33 5.52 -8.35 -4.25
CA PHE A 33 5.75 -6.96 -3.83
C PHE A 33 5.42 -6.79 -2.35
N ARG A 34 6.41 -6.48 -1.53
CA ARG A 34 6.28 -6.37 -0.08
C ARG A 34 6.14 -4.91 0.35
N ILE A 35 5.56 -4.71 1.53
CA ILE A 35 5.49 -3.38 2.14
C ILE A 35 6.88 -2.76 2.36
N SER A 36 7.92 -3.57 2.59
CA SER A 36 9.31 -3.11 2.65
C SER A 36 9.78 -2.50 1.33
N ASP A 37 9.34 -3.05 0.20
CA ASP A 37 9.72 -2.63 -1.13
C ASP A 37 9.01 -1.31 -1.46
N LEU A 38 7.73 -1.20 -1.12
CA LEU A 38 6.99 0.07 -1.16
C LEU A 38 7.68 1.16 -0.33
N GLN A 39 8.09 0.86 0.90
CA GLN A 39 8.79 1.82 1.75
C GLN A 39 10.12 2.26 1.12
N TYR A 40 10.89 1.30 0.61
CA TYR A 40 12.16 1.56 -0.05
C TYR A 40 11.98 2.46 -1.28
N LEU A 41 11.07 2.10 -2.20
CA LEU A 41 10.81 2.84 -3.43
C LEU A 41 10.26 4.24 -3.16
N CYS A 42 9.32 4.39 -2.22
CA CYS A 42 8.83 5.71 -1.79
C CYS A 42 9.98 6.57 -1.23
N TYR A 43 10.83 6.01 -0.37
CA TYR A 43 11.99 6.74 0.15
C TYR A 43 12.92 7.19 -0.98
N HIS A 44 13.27 6.29 -1.90
CA HIS A 44 14.14 6.60 -3.03
C HIS A 44 13.54 7.64 -3.96
N TYR A 45 12.25 7.53 -4.29
CA TYR A 45 11.53 8.50 -5.12
C TYR A 45 11.58 9.89 -4.51
N PHE A 46 11.10 10.06 -3.27
CA PHE A 46 10.98 11.37 -2.65
C PHE A 46 12.30 11.94 -2.15
N THR A 47 13.36 11.13 -2.05
CA THR A 47 14.72 11.66 -1.87
C THR A 47 15.24 12.33 -3.15
N LYS A 48 14.94 11.75 -4.32
CA LYS A 48 15.33 12.32 -5.63
C LYS A 48 14.41 13.45 -6.09
N LYS A 49 13.11 13.33 -5.81
CA LYS A 49 12.05 14.28 -6.18
C LYS A 49 11.28 14.70 -4.91
N PRO A 50 11.86 15.58 -4.08
CA PRO A 50 11.23 15.99 -2.83
C PRO A 50 9.87 16.66 -3.07
N TRP A 51 8.88 16.31 -2.25
CA TRP A 51 7.57 16.95 -2.31
C TRP A 51 7.65 18.38 -1.78
N ILE A 52 7.05 19.35 -2.50
CA ILE A 52 6.95 20.74 -2.07
C ILE A 52 5.58 20.96 -1.45
N ASN A 53 5.55 21.40 -0.20
CA ASN A 53 4.28 21.67 0.47
C ASN A 53 3.62 22.96 -0.06
N LYS A 54 2.38 23.22 0.36
CA LYS A 54 1.62 24.43 -0.01
C LYS A 54 2.28 25.78 0.35
N PHE A 55 3.36 25.77 1.11
CA PHE A 55 4.13 26.94 1.52
C PHE A 55 5.48 27.04 0.78
N GLY A 56 5.69 26.25 -0.28
CA GLY A 56 6.96 26.25 -1.03
C GLY A 56 8.11 25.54 -0.33
N LYS A 57 7.88 24.90 0.83
CA LYS A 57 8.93 24.21 1.58
C LYS A 57 9.01 22.74 1.20
N THR A 58 10.23 22.31 0.94
CA THR A 58 10.58 20.91 0.67
C THR A 58 10.33 20.02 1.89
N ILE A 59 9.63 18.92 1.69
CA ILE A 59 9.44 17.85 2.68
C ILE A 59 10.65 16.93 2.63
N ILE A 60 11.46 16.93 3.69
CA ILE A 60 12.62 16.06 3.81
C ILE A 60 12.15 14.68 4.25
N VAL A 61 12.42 13.65 3.43
CA VAL A 61 12.09 12.27 3.77
C VAL A 61 13.21 11.67 4.61
N SER A 62 12.87 11.22 5.83
CA SER A 62 13.84 10.55 6.71
C SER A 62 14.03 9.09 6.30
N LYS A 63 15.29 8.63 6.24
CA LYS A 63 15.65 7.23 5.94
C LYS A 63 15.11 6.19 6.96
N LYS A 64 14.67 6.63 8.13
CA LYS A 64 14.33 5.75 9.27
C LYS A 64 12.84 5.74 9.60
N ILE A 65 11.97 5.40 8.65
CA ILE A 65 10.61 5.01 9.03
C ILE A 65 10.70 3.60 9.67
N LYS A 66 10.61 3.54 10.99
CA LYS A 66 10.59 2.25 11.70
C LYS A 66 9.23 1.59 11.50
N MET A 67 9.20 0.58 10.64
CA MET A 67 8.01 -0.26 10.47
C MET A 67 7.72 -1.02 11.76
N LEU A 68 6.50 -0.86 12.28
CA LEU A 68 6.03 -1.58 13.45
C LEU A 68 5.38 -2.88 12.97
N THR A 69 6.09 -3.99 13.14
CA THR A 69 5.73 -5.29 12.56
C THR A 69 4.56 -6.00 13.26
N SER A 70 3.91 -5.37 14.24
CA SER A 70 2.74 -5.91 14.93
C SER A 70 1.93 -4.82 15.63
N MET A 71 0.64 -5.09 15.85
CA MET A 71 -0.24 -4.20 16.62
C MET A 71 0.25 -4.00 18.05
N ALA A 72 0.79 -5.03 18.70
CA ALA A 72 1.35 -4.90 20.05
C ALA A 72 2.53 -3.91 20.10
N LYS A 73 3.46 -4.00 19.13
CA LYS A 73 4.58 -3.04 19.01
C LYS A 73 4.07 -1.63 18.75
N PHE A 74 3.08 -1.48 17.89
CA PHE A 74 2.45 -0.20 17.60
C PHE A 74 1.76 0.42 18.82
N GLN A 75 0.92 -0.35 19.51
CA GLN A 75 0.23 0.11 20.72
C GLN A 75 1.22 0.51 21.80
N ARG A 76 2.27 -0.28 22.04
CA ARG A 76 3.33 0.05 23.02
C ARG A 76 4.05 1.34 22.64
N TYR A 77 4.43 1.50 21.38
CA TYR A 77 5.05 2.72 20.88
C TYR A 77 4.15 3.94 21.05
N MET A 78 2.88 3.83 20.66
CA MET A 78 1.89 4.91 20.79
C MET A 78 1.63 5.28 22.25
N MET A 79 1.56 4.27 23.12
CA MET A 79 1.33 4.47 24.55
C MET A 79 2.45 5.28 25.19
N ILE A 80 3.70 4.86 24.97
CA ILE A 80 4.88 5.49 25.57
C ILE A 80 5.11 6.88 24.98
N ARG A 81 5.07 7.01 23.65
CA ARG A 81 5.52 8.23 22.96
C ARG A 81 4.46 9.32 22.90
N TYR A 82 3.17 8.99 22.94
CA TYR A 82 2.10 9.96 22.69
C TYR A 82 0.99 9.93 23.74
N VAL A 83 0.46 8.77 24.14
CA VAL A 83 -0.70 8.70 25.05
C VAL A 83 -0.34 9.10 26.48
N LEU A 84 0.78 8.59 27.02
CA LEU A 84 1.23 8.96 28.38
C LEU A 84 1.57 10.46 28.49
N PRO A 85 2.37 11.05 27.58
CA PRO A 85 2.59 12.51 27.57
C PRO A 85 1.30 13.32 27.47
N LEU A 86 0.33 12.87 26.67
CA LEU A 86 -0.96 13.55 26.54
C LEU A 86 -1.76 13.51 27.85
N LYS A 87 -1.71 12.40 28.61
CA LYS A 87 -2.31 12.32 29.96
C LYS A 87 -1.63 13.29 30.91
N GLY A 88 -0.30 13.40 30.87
CA GLY A 88 0.45 14.40 31.64
C GLY A 88 0.03 15.83 31.30
N LEU A 89 -0.11 16.14 30.01
CA LEU A 89 -0.59 17.45 29.55
C LEU A 89 -2.01 17.76 30.05
N SER A 90 -2.90 16.75 30.08
CA SER A 90 -4.24 16.90 30.64
C SER A 90 -4.22 17.35 32.09
N LEU A 91 -3.34 16.75 32.92
CA LEU A 91 -3.21 17.11 34.33
C LEU A 91 -2.64 18.52 34.49
N ALA A 92 -1.57 18.85 33.76
CA ALA A 92 -0.98 20.18 33.75
C ALA A 92 -2.00 21.25 33.33
N SER A 93 -2.82 20.97 32.31
CA SER A 93 -3.87 21.89 31.85
C SER A 93 -4.90 22.17 32.94
N ARG A 94 -5.25 21.18 33.77
CA ARG A 94 -6.23 21.35 34.86
C ARG A 94 -5.67 22.22 35.99
N ILE A 95 -4.39 22.04 36.32
CA ILE A 95 -3.69 22.82 37.35
C ILE A 95 -3.51 24.27 36.90
N LEU A 96 -3.19 24.49 35.62
CA LEU A 96 -2.91 25.80 35.04
C LEU A 96 -4.14 26.46 34.38
N GLY A 97 -5.33 26.29 34.96
CA GLY A 97 -6.53 27.03 34.54
C GLY A 97 -6.96 26.79 33.08
N GLN A 98 -6.79 25.58 32.56
CA GLN A 98 -7.12 25.16 31.18
C GLN A 98 -6.25 25.79 30.06
N HIS A 99 -5.11 26.39 30.38
CA HIS A 99 -4.22 27.04 29.40
C HIS A 99 -3.85 26.14 28.20
N TYR A 100 -3.68 24.83 28.41
CA TYR A 100 -3.30 23.87 27.36
C TYR A 100 -4.46 23.08 26.74
N LYS A 101 -5.72 23.46 26.99
CA LYS A 101 -6.90 22.70 26.54
C LYS A 101 -6.93 22.48 25.03
N ASN A 102 -6.61 23.50 24.24
CA ASN A 102 -6.59 23.40 22.78
C ASN A 102 -5.51 22.43 22.29
N VAL A 103 -4.29 22.55 22.83
CA VAL A 103 -3.16 21.66 22.52
C VAL A 103 -3.49 20.21 22.89
N TYR A 104 -4.12 19.98 24.05
CA TYR A 104 -4.59 18.65 24.44
C TYR A 104 -5.61 18.09 23.45
N ASN A 105 -6.65 18.86 23.12
CA ASN A 105 -7.72 18.42 22.23
C ASN A 105 -7.20 18.10 20.82
N ASP A 106 -6.30 18.93 20.30
CA ASP A 106 -5.67 18.71 19.00
C ASP A 106 -4.83 17.44 18.96
N ASN A 107 -3.98 17.23 19.97
CA ASN A 107 -3.18 16.00 20.06
C ASN A 107 -4.05 14.76 20.27
N LYS A 108 -5.11 14.84 21.09
CA LYS A 108 -6.08 13.77 21.26
C LYS A 108 -6.74 13.38 19.95
N ARG A 109 -7.16 14.38 19.15
CA ARG A 109 -7.74 14.17 17.82
C ARG A 109 -6.73 13.51 16.88
N LYS A 110 -5.50 14.01 16.80
CA LYS A 110 -4.43 13.43 15.96
C LYS A 110 -4.13 11.97 16.32
N ILE A 111 -4.01 11.65 17.61
CA ILE A 111 -3.81 10.27 18.07
C ILE A 111 -4.98 9.39 17.63
N LYS A 112 -6.23 9.82 17.83
CA LYS A 112 -7.42 9.08 17.40
C LYS A 112 -7.42 8.80 15.89
N THR A 113 -7.03 9.80 15.09
CA THR A 113 -6.90 9.63 13.62
C THR A 113 -5.86 8.57 13.27
N VAL A 114 -4.67 8.61 13.91
CA VAL A 114 -3.62 7.60 13.66
C VAL A 114 -4.10 6.19 14.01
N PHE A 115 -4.77 5.99 15.14
CA PHE A 115 -5.34 4.68 15.50
C PHE A 115 -6.34 4.19 14.45
N ARG A 116 -7.22 5.07 13.97
CA ARG A 116 -8.20 4.70 12.91
C ARG A 116 -7.53 4.29 11.61
N ILE A 117 -6.52 5.04 11.17
CA ILE A 117 -5.75 4.70 9.96
C ILE A 117 -5.08 3.34 10.12
N VAL A 118 -4.42 3.10 11.26
CA VAL A 118 -3.73 1.83 11.48
C VAL A 118 -4.70 0.66 11.56
N GLU A 119 -5.85 0.78 12.21
CA GLU A 119 -6.86 -0.29 12.22
C GLU A 119 -7.39 -0.58 10.82
N LEU A 120 -7.63 0.46 10.00
CA LEU A 120 -8.09 0.30 8.62
C LEU A 120 -7.04 -0.41 7.74
N TYR A 121 -5.77 -0.05 7.87
CA TYR A 121 -4.70 -0.57 7.01
C TYR A 121 -4.01 -1.82 7.56
N LYS A 122 -4.30 -2.22 8.80
CA LYS A 122 -3.79 -3.41 9.47
C LYS A 122 -3.81 -4.67 8.60
N PRO A 123 -4.94 -5.07 7.94
CA PRO A 123 -4.98 -6.31 7.18
C PRO A 123 -4.09 -6.28 5.93
N TYR A 124 -3.66 -5.13 5.46
CA TYR A 124 -2.78 -5.00 4.29
C TYR A 124 -1.30 -4.91 4.71
N VAL A 125 -1.01 -4.08 5.73
CA VAL A 125 0.36 -3.79 6.15
C VAL A 125 0.96 -4.93 6.99
N LEU A 126 0.14 -5.63 7.78
CA LEU A 126 0.57 -6.73 8.64
C LEU A 126 0.28 -8.12 8.06
N PHE A 127 -0.19 -8.18 6.80
CA PHE A 127 -0.33 -9.45 6.10
C PHE A 127 1.04 -10.08 5.89
N LYS A 128 1.17 -11.35 6.26
CA LYS A 128 2.41 -12.12 6.11
C LYS A 128 2.32 -13.16 4.99
N GLY A 129 1.14 -13.38 4.45
CA GLY A 129 0.94 -14.32 3.36
C GLY A 129 1.48 -13.78 2.05
N ILE A 130 1.73 -14.68 1.12
CA ILE A 130 1.96 -14.37 -0.28
C ILE A 130 0.87 -15.10 -1.06
N PHE A 131 0.26 -14.42 -2.03
CA PHE A 131 -0.80 -15.00 -2.82
C PHE A 131 -0.23 -15.94 -3.88
N ASN A 132 -0.76 -17.15 -3.95
CA ASN A 132 -0.44 -18.08 -5.02
C ASN A 132 -1.18 -17.65 -6.30
N ASP A 133 -0.47 -17.63 -7.43
CA ASP A 133 -0.98 -17.32 -8.76
C ASP A 133 -1.03 -18.54 -9.70
N SER A 134 -1.09 -19.77 -9.20
CA SER A 134 -1.24 -20.98 -10.03
C SER A 134 -2.46 -20.92 -10.97
N ASN A 135 -3.57 -20.30 -10.54
CA ASN A 135 -4.72 -20.09 -11.42
C ASN A 135 -4.39 -19.16 -12.60
N MET A 136 -3.52 -18.17 -12.38
CA MET A 136 -3.05 -17.26 -13.43
C MET A 136 -2.16 -17.99 -14.41
N GLU A 137 -1.20 -18.79 -13.92
CA GLU A 137 -0.33 -19.63 -14.75
C GLU A 137 -1.13 -20.66 -15.56
N ASN A 138 -2.16 -21.25 -14.97
CA ASN A 138 -3.04 -22.18 -15.69
C ASN A 138 -3.88 -21.47 -16.75
N LEU A 139 -4.28 -20.22 -16.50
CA LEU A 139 -5.00 -19.42 -17.49
C LEU A 139 -4.10 -19.07 -18.68
N GLU A 140 -2.86 -18.67 -18.42
CA GLU A 140 -1.81 -18.43 -19.42
C GLU A 140 -1.63 -19.66 -20.33
N LYS A 141 -1.43 -20.85 -19.74
CA LYS A 141 -1.31 -22.11 -20.48
C LYS A 141 -2.55 -22.47 -21.30
N LYS A 142 -3.74 -22.08 -20.85
CA LYS A 142 -4.98 -22.30 -21.62
C LYS A 142 -5.07 -21.33 -22.78
N TYR A 143 -4.74 -20.07 -22.56
CA TYR A 143 -4.76 -19.03 -23.57
C TYR A 143 -3.81 -19.37 -24.74
N SER A 144 -2.56 -19.75 -24.45
CA SER A 144 -1.61 -20.11 -25.50
C SER A 144 -2.02 -21.36 -26.30
N LYS A 145 -2.81 -22.26 -25.72
CA LYS A 145 -3.37 -23.41 -26.44
C LYS A 145 -4.48 -23.06 -27.41
N LEU A 146 -5.09 -21.88 -27.29
CA LEU A 146 -6.12 -21.41 -28.22
C LEU A 146 -5.51 -20.97 -29.57
N GLY A 147 -4.19 -20.86 -29.66
CA GLY A 147 -3.50 -20.50 -30.90
C GLY A 147 -3.86 -19.10 -31.40
N LEU A 148 -4.22 -18.20 -30.46
CA LEU A 148 -4.49 -16.79 -30.71
C LEU A 148 -3.23 -15.92 -30.52
N ASP A 149 -2.10 -16.56 -30.24
CA ASP A 149 -0.77 -15.97 -29.99
C ASP A 149 -0.04 -15.61 -31.30
N ASP A 150 -0.72 -15.02 -32.29
CA ASP A 150 0.00 -14.46 -33.45
C ASP A 150 0.76 -13.17 -33.06
N ASP A 151 0.36 -12.53 -31.95
CA ASP A 151 1.02 -11.38 -31.32
C ASP A 151 1.12 -11.59 -29.79
N ASP A 152 2.18 -12.26 -29.32
CA ASP A 152 2.49 -12.57 -27.90
C ASP A 152 2.46 -11.35 -26.93
N GLU A 153 2.39 -10.12 -27.46
CA GLU A 153 2.42 -8.89 -26.67
C GLU A 153 1.04 -8.26 -26.39
N GLU A 154 0.01 -8.52 -27.20
CA GLU A 154 -1.23 -7.72 -27.15
C GLU A 154 -1.99 -7.90 -25.82
N PHE A 155 -1.99 -9.11 -25.26
CA PHE A 155 -2.68 -9.45 -24.02
C PHE A 155 -1.75 -9.95 -22.91
N ASN A 156 -0.56 -9.38 -22.72
CA ASN A 156 0.29 -9.80 -21.59
C ASN A 156 -0.39 -9.55 -20.23
N PHE A 157 -0.47 -10.61 -19.43
CA PHE A 157 -0.96 -10.60 -18.05
C PHE A 157 -0.12 -11.44 -17.08
N ASP A 158 1.09 -11.87 -17.47
CA ASP A 158 1.97 -12.61 -16.58
C ASP A 158 2.47 -11.69 -15.46
N PRO A 159 2.19 -11.99 -14.17
CA PRO A 159 2.69 -11.21 -13.04
C PRO A 159 4.21 -11.02 -13.03
N LYS A 160 4.99 -11.94 -13.62
CA LYS A 160 6.45 -11.83 -13.72
C LYS A 160 6.92 -10.68 -14.62
N SER A 161 6.06 -10.19 -15.52
CA SER A 161 6.37 -9.07 -16.41
C SER A 161 6.45 -7.71 -15.69
N ILE A 162 5.94 -7.61 -14.46
CA ILE A 162 5.96 -6.36 -13.70
C ILE A 162 7.37 -6.09 -13.17
N ASP A 163 8.01 -5.05 -13.70
CA ASP A 163 9.13 -4.38 -13.05
C ASP A 163 8.59 -3.45 -11.95
N TRP A 164 8.58 -3.95 -10.70
CA TRP A 164 8.06 -3.20 -9.56
C TRP A 164 8.79 -1.86 -9.34
N PRO A 165 10.13 -1.79 -9.33
CA PRO A 165 10.85 -0.53 -9.29
C PRO A 165 10.42 0.47 -10.37
N ASP A 166 10.41 0.05 -11.64
CA ASP A 166 10.07 0.93 -12.75
C ASP A 166 8.62 1.42 -12.64
N TYR A 167 7.67 0.48 -12.50
CA TYR A 167 6.25 0.79 -12.34
C TYR A 167 6.01 1.77 -11.19
N MET A 168 6.63 1.55 -10.03
CA MET A 168 6.43 2.42 -8.87
C MET A 168 7.04 3.81 -9.07
N MET A 169 8.24 3.88 -9.64
CA MET A 169 9.01 5.12 -9.75
C MET A 169 8.56 6.01 -10.92
N ASN A 170 8.09 5.41 -12.01
CA ASN A 170 7.80 6.12 -13.25
C ASN A 170 6.30 6.23 -13.54
N GLU A 171 5.48 5.28 -13.09
CA GLU A 171 4.03 5.29 -13.34
C GLU A 171 3.21 5.58 -12.07
N HIS A 172 3.33 4.75 -11.04
CA HIS A 172 2.42 4.76 -9.90
C HIS A 172 2.55 5.99 -9.02
N ILE A 173 3.76 6.28 -8.51
CA ILE A 173 3.97 7.45 -7.64
C ILE A 173 3.66 8.73 -8.42
N PRO A 174 4.23 9.00 -9.62
CA PRO A 174 3.89 10.19 -10.40
C PRO A 174 2.39 10.33 -10.68
N GLY A 175 1.71 9.23 -11.02
CA GLY A 175 0.26 9.21 -11.22
C GLY A 175 -0.53 9.62 -9.98
N LEU A 176 -0.16 9.10 -8.80
CA LEU A 176 -0.77 9.53 -7.53
C LEU A 176 -0.55 11.02 -7.26
N ILE A 177 0.66 11.53 -7.49
CA ILE A 177 0.96 12.96 -7.34
C ILE A 177 0.06 13.79 -8.26
N LYS A 178 -0.06 13.39 -9.52
CA LYS A 178 -0.78 14.16 -10.54
C LYS A 178 -2.30 14.15 -10.34
N TYR A 179 -2.87 13.01 -9.94
CA TYR A 179 -4.32 12.80 -9.99
C TYR A 179 -4.99 12.68 -8.62
N ALA A 180 -4.29 12.19 -7.59
CA ALA A 180 -4.86 11.92 -6.27
C ALA A 180 -4.46 12.95 -5.20
N LEU A 181 -3.25 13.50 -5.29
CA LEU A 181 -2.70 14.44 -4.33
C LEU A 181 -2.76 15.87 -4.90
N LYS A 182 -3.92 16.53 -4.73
CA LYS A 182 -4.08 17.96 -4.97
C LYS A 182 -3.84 18.76 -3.69
#